data_AF-A0A557PFJ9-F1
#
_entry.id   AF-A0A557PFJ9-F1
#
_cell.length_a   1.000
_cell.length_b   1.000
_cell.length_c   1.000
_cell.angle_alpha   90.00
_cell.angle_beta   90.00
_cell.angle_gamma   90.00
#
_symmetry.space_group_name_H-M   'P 1'
#
loop_
_entity.id
_entity.type
_entity.pdbx_description
1 polymer ?
#
loop_
_entity_poly.entity_id
_entity_poly.type
_entity_poly.pdbx_seq_one_letter_code
_entity_poly.pdbx_strand_id
1 'polypeptide(L)'
;MKIMYSGVIASHGEVFATQLKDFLIKNQDKIERQLIPNLDYIDPRALNDNGIKIMEVTYLGEARYSFAYQYDWFVFSPCTNIDLTGTDKNKVTLTVLDCGELEFDLSALGH
;
A
#
# COMPACT_ATOMS: atom_id res chain seq x y z
N MET A 1 -10.30 0.34 -4.20
CA MET A 1 -10.42 0.31 -2.73
C MET A 1 -10.79 1.69 -2.22
N LYS A 2 -11.60 1.79 -1.14
CA LYS A 2 -12.03 3.07 -0.56
C LYS A 2 -11.91 3.05 0.96
N ILE A 3 -11.35 4.11 1.55
CA ILE A 3 -11.39 4.36 3.01
C ILE A 3 -11.67 5.85 3.28
N MET A 4 -12.17 6.17 4.48
CA MET A 4 -12.57 7.53 4.84
C MET A 4 -11.46 8.24 5.63
N TYR A 5 -10.90 9.34 5.11
CA TYR A 5 -10.03 10.21 5.91
C TYR A 5 -10.85 10.98 6.94
N SER A 6 -10.50 10.84 8.23
CA SER A 6 -11.24 11.45 9.34
C SER A 6 -10.66 12.78 9.83
N GLY A 7 -9.60 13.28 9.20
CA GLY A 7 -9.00 14.57 9.52
C GLY A 7 -9.58 15.73 8.70
N VAL A 8 -9.12 16.94 8.98
CA VAL A 8 -9.49 18.14 8.21
C VAL A 8 -8.61 18.26 6.97
N ILE A 9 -9.23 18.33 5.78
CA ILE A 9 -8.54 18.63 4.53
C ILE A 9 -8.55 20.15 4.35
N ALA A 10 -7.52 20.82 4.85
CA ALA A 10 -7.41 22.28 4.74
C ALA A 10 -6.96 22.71 3.32
N SER A 11 -6.03 21.96 2.73
CA SER A 11 -5.54 22.15 1.35
C SER A 11 -4.72 20.93 0.91
N HIS A 12 -4.67 20.67 -0.39
CA HIS A 12 -3.75 19.67 -0.96
C HIS A 12 -2.32 20.19 -1.07
N GLY A 13 -1.36 19.28 -1.16
CA GLY A 13 0.08 19.59 -1.16
C GLY A 13 0.91 18.65 -0.30
N GLU A 14 2.21 18.93 -0.21
CA GLU A 14 3.19 18.10 0.52
C GLU A 14 2.93 18.04 2.03
N VAL A 15 2.41 19.13 2.61
CA VAL A 15 2.03 19.15 4.03
C VAL A 15 0.92 18.13 4.29
N PHE A 16 -0.10 18.10 3.43
CA PHE A 16 -1.17 17.12 3.53
C PHE A 16 -0.68 15.70 3.20
N ALA A 17 0.26 15.53 2.26
CA ALA A 17 0.85 14.23 1.96
C ALA A 17 1.48 13.59 3.22
N THR A 18 2.15 14.40 4.05
CA THR A 18 2.71 13.96 5.34
C THR A 18 1.61 13.51 6.30
N GLN A 19 0.54 14.30 6.45
CA GLN A 19 -0.61 13.95 7.30
C GLN A 19 -1.34 12.69 6.81
N LEU A 20 -1.43 12.54 5.49
CA LEU A 20 -2.05 11.40 4.82
C LEU A 20 -1.22 10.13 5.06
N LYS A 21 0.11 10.22 4.99
CA LYS A 21 1.00 9.11 5.37
C LYS A 21 0.76 8.65 6.79
N ASP A 22 0.72 9.57 7.76
CA ASP A 22 0.48 9.24 9.17
C ASP A 22 -0.88 8.58 9.39
N PHE A 23 -1.91 9.06 8.68
CA PHE A 23 -3.24 8.46 8.71
C PHE A 23 -3.24 7.05 8.14
N LEU A 24 -2.57 6.82 7.02
CA LEU A 24 -2.49 5.50 6.37
C LEU A 24 -1.70 4.50 7.23
N ILE A 25 -0.65 4.94 7.91
CA ILE A 25 0.08 4.11 8.89
C ILE A 25 -0.84 3.70 10.05
N LYS A 26 -1.64 4.62 10.58
CA LYS A 26 -2.60 4.34 11.67
C LYS A 26 -3.75 3.42 11.26
N ASN A 27 -4.04 3.30 9.97
CA ASN A 27 -5.13 2.50 9.42
C ASN A 27 -4.62 1.40 8.49
N GLN A 28 -3.35 0.98 8.66
CA GLN A 28 -2.69 0.06 7.73
C GLN A 28 -3.42 -1.28 7.65
N ASP A 29 -3.92 -1.77 8.78
CA ASP A 29 -4.71 -3.01 8.93
C ASP A 29 -5.94 -3.05 8.01
N LYS A 30 -6.49 -1.89 7.66
CA LYS A 30 -7.68 -1.76 6.79
C LYS A 30 -7.35 -1.82 5.31
N ILE A 31 -6.09 -1.58 4.92
CA ILE A 31 -5.69 -1.42 3.51
C ILE A 31 -4.68 -2.45 3.03
N GLU A 32 -3.84 -3.00 3.92
CA GLU A 32 -2.68 -3.80 3.53
C GLU A 32 -3.02 -5.03 2.69
N ARG A 33 -4.11 -5.74 3.01
CA ARG A 33 -4.52 -6.95 2.29
C ARG A 33 -4.87 -6.69 0.82
N GLN A 34 -5.40 -5.52 0.49
CA GLN A 34 -5.77 -5.16 -0.89
C GLN A 34 -4.56 -4.63 -1.68
N LEU A 35 -3.50 -4.24 -0.97
CA LEU A 35 -2.27 -3.67 -1.54
C LEU A 35 -1.21 -4.74 -1.82
N ILE A 36 -1.28 -5.91 -1.18
CA ILE A 36 -0.41 -7.04 -1.53
C ILE A 36 -0.96 -7.66 -2.82
N PRO A 37 -0.16 -7.70 -3.92
CA PRO A 37 -0.60 -8.32 -5.17
C PRO A 37 -0.65 -9.84 -5.04
N ASN A 38 -1.20 -10.52 -6.05
CA ASN A 38 -1.03 -11.98 -6.13
C ASN A 38 0.47 -12.31 -6.25
N LEU A 39 0.99 -13.16 -5.35
CA LEU A 39 2.40 -13.54 -5.29
C LEU A 39 2.74 -14.75 -6.18
N ASP A 40 1.77 -15.30 -6.91
CA ASP A 40 1.97 -16.45 -7.83
C ASP A 40 3.03 -16.20 -8.91
N TYR A 41 3.32 -14.93 -9.26
CA TYR A 41 4.41 -14.59 -10.18
C TYR A 41 5.80 -14.93 -9.63
N ILE A 42 5.93 -15.07 -8.31
CA ILE A 42 7.15 -15.46 -7.60
C ILE A 42 7.19 -16.98 -7.45
N ASP A 43 6.22 -17.54 -6.72
CA ASP A 43 5.99 -18.97 -6.50
C ASP A 43 4.53 -19.12 -6.04
N PRO A 44 3.78 -20.13 -6.49
CA PRO A 44 2.40 -20.37 -6.04
C PRO A 44 2.21 -20.58 -4.53
N ARG A 45 3.31 -20.78 -3.79
CA ARG A 45 3.32 -20.93 -2.32
C ARG A 45 3.86 -19.69 -1.62
N ALA A 46 4.13 -18.60 -2.35
CA ALA A 46 4.60 -17.37 -1.75
C ALA A 46 3.51 -16.75 -0.87
N LEU A 47 3.88 -16.41 0.37
CA LEU A 47 2.99 -15.84 1.36
C LEU A 47 3.55 -14.52 1.90
N ASN A 48 2.67 -13.66 2.40
CA ASN A 48 2.98 -12.48 3.18
C ASN A 48 2.23 -12.53 4.50
N ASP A 49 2.97 -12.61 5.61
CA ASP A 49 2.40 -12.61 6.97
C ASP A 49 2.61 -11.27 7.69
N ASN A 50 3.53 -10.44 7.20
CA ASN A 50 3.94 -9.19 7.86
C ASN A 50 3.18 -7.95 7.35
N GLY A 51 2.24 -8.12 6.41
CA GLY A 51 1.53 -7.01 5.78
C GLY A 51 2.45 -6.16 4.90
N ILE A 52 2.17 -4.86 4.87
CA ILE A 52 2.99 -3.90 4.15
C ILE A 52 3.79 -3.00 5.11
N LYS A 53 4.79 -2.32 4.59
CA LYS A 53 5.43 -1.18 5.24
C LYS A 53 5.30 0.03 4.33
N ILE A 54 4.58 1.05 4.81
CA ILE A 54 4.39 2.31 4.10
C ILE A 54 5.70 3.09 4.09
N MET A 55 6.19 3.39 2.89
CA MET A 55 7.48 4.06 2.69
C MET A 55 7.28 5.56 2.51
N GLU A 56 6.40 5.94 1.59
CA GLU A 56 6.28 7.34 1.17
C GLU A 56 4.87 7.66 0.66
N VAL A 57 4.43 8.89 0.92
CA VAL A 57 3.29 9.52 0.27
C VAL A 57 3.77 10.85 -0.28
N THR A 58 3.69 11.04 -1.60
CA THR A 58 4.12 12.27 -2.28
C THR A 58 2.95 12.91 -3.00
N TYR A 59 2.90 14.24 -3.02
CA TYR A 59 1.88 14.98 -3.75
C TYR A 59 2.18 14.98 -5.25
N LEU A 60 1.18 14.67 -6.06
CA LEU A 60 1.29 14.64 -7.53
C LEU A 60 0.60 15.81 -8.23
N GLY A 61 -0.15 16.63 -7.47
CA GLY A 61 -0.98 17.71 -8.02
C GLY A 61 -2.47 17.49 -7.79
N GLU A 62 -3.20 18.60 -7.69
CA GLU A 62 -4.65 18.65 -7.44
C GLU A 62 -5.02 17.88 -6.16
N ALA A 63 -5.66 16.73 -6.29
CA ALA A 63 -6.07 15.87 -5.19
C ALA A 63 -5.38 14.49 -5.23
N ARG A 64 -4.30 14.36 -6.02
CA ARG A 64 -3.63 13.09 -6.31
C ARG A 64 -2.31 12.96 -5.57
N TYR A 65 -2.05 11.74 -5.13
CA TYR A 65 -0.88 11.37 -4.33
C TYR A 65 -0.30 10.04 -4.82
N SER A 66 1.01 9.92 -4.80
CA SER A 66 1.70 8.64 -5.00
C SER A 66 1.89 7.99 -3.63
N PHE A 67 1.52 6.72 -3.52
CA PHE A 67 1.64 5.92 -2.30
C PHE A 67 2.60 4.76 -2.56
N ALA A 68 3.80 4.83 -1.98
CA ALA A 68 4.84 3.81 -2.12
C ALA A 68 4.96 3.00 -0.83
N TYR A 69 5.03 1.67 -0.98
CA TYR A 69 5.13 0.72 0.11
C TYR A 69 5.99 -0.47 -0.29
N GLN A 70 6.40 -1.25 0.71
CA GLN A 70 7.08 -2.53 0.51
C GLN A 70 6.34 -3.64 1.24
N TYR A 71 6.57 -4.88 0.87
CA TYR A 71 6.07 -6.05 1.57
C TYR A 71 7.08 -7.17 1.47
N ASP A 72 7.16 -7.97 2.53
CA ASP A 72 8.02 -9.15 2.56
C ASP A 72 7.24 -10.35 2.04
N TRP A 73 7.92 -11.27 1.40
CA TRP A 73 7.32 -12.55 1.02
C TRP A 73 8.24 -13.68 1.42
N PHE A 74 7.64 -14.84 1.65
CA PHE A 74 8.39 -16.05 1.92
C PHE A 74 7.75 -17.26 1.25
N VAL A 75 8.57 -18.25 0.92
CA VAL A 75 8.15 -19.56 0.45
C VAL A 75 8.73 -20.57 1.43
N PHE A 76 7.85 -21.23 2.18
CA PHE A 76 8.25 -22.32 3.06
C PHE A 76 8.24 -23.64 2.28
N SER A 77 9.39 -24.32 2.22
CA SER A 77 9.53 -25.60 1.52
C SER A 77 10.11 -26.67 2.45
N PRO A 78 9.26 -27.40 3.20
CA PRO A 78 9.71 -28.34 4.22
C PRO A 78 10.49 -29.53 3.65
N CYS A 79 10.34 -29.82 2.35
CA CYS A 79 10.99 -30.95 1.69
C CYS A 79 12.38 -30.62 1.12
N THR A 80 12.70 -29.34 0.91
CA THR A 80 13.96 -28.92 0.25
C THR A 80 14.94 -28.24 1.19
N ASN A 81 14.55 -27.96 2.44
CA ASN A 81 15.35 -27.21 3.42
C ASN A 81 15.85 -25.85 2.89
N ILE A 82 15.07 -25.26 1.97
CA ILE A 82 15.33 -23.95 1.36
C ILE A 82 14.08 -23.13 1.63
N ASP A 83 14.23 -22.14 2.50
CA ASP A 83 13.25 -21.07 2.66
C ASP A 83 13.70 -19.93 1.74
N LEU A 84 12.82 -19.55 0.80
CA LEU A 84 13.04 -18.35 0.00
C LEU A 84 12.37 -17.19 0.72
N THR A 85 13.06 -16.07 0.82
CA THR A 85 12.49 -14.83 1.31
C THR A 85 12.90 -13.69 0.40
N GLY A 86 12.07 -12.67 0.35
CA GLY A 86 12.37 -11.45 -0.38
C GLY A 86 11.52 -10.29 0.08
N THR A 87 11.82 -9.13 -0.47
CA THR A 87 11.09 -7.89 -0.22
C THR A 87 10.86 -7.21 -1.55
N ASP A 88 9.60 -6.96 -1.87
CA ASP A 88 9.21 -6.25 -3.08
C ASP A 88 8.65 -4.87 -2.71
N LYS A 89 8.69 -3.96 -3.68
CA LYS A 89 8.16 -2.60 -3.55
C LYS A 89 7.07 -2.38 -4.57
N ASN A 90 6.00 -1.73 -4.14
CA ASN A 90 4.92 -1.30 -5.02
C ASN A 90 4.58 0.16 -4.82
N LYS A 91 3.91 0.71 -5.83
CA LYS A 91 3.45 2.08 -5.85
C LYS A 91 2.08 2.13 -6.51
N VAL A 92 1.13 2.75 -5.83
CA VAL A 92 -0.21 3.02 -6.36
C VAL A 92 -0.50 4.51 -6.30
N THR A 93 -1.50 4.94 -7.08
CA THR A 93 -1.99 6.31 -7.02
C THR A 93 -3.20 6.36 -6.11
N LEU A 94 -3.28 7.42 -5.32
CA LEU A 94 -4.39 7.72 -4.41
C LEU A 94 -5.01 9.06 -4.81
N THR A 95 -6.33 9.12 -4.88
CA THR A 95 -7.09 10.37 -5.01
C THR A 95 -7.84 10.64 -3.71
N VAL A 96 -7.79 11.88 -3.22
CA VAL A 96 -8.44 12.32 -1.99
C VAL A 96 -9.61 13.21 -2.37
N LEU A 97 -10.84 12.72 -2.25
CA LEU A 97 -12.04 13.50 -2.57
C LEU A 97 -12.32 14.57 -1.51
N ASP A 98 -13.02 15.64 -1.88
CA ASP A 98 -13.36 16.75 -0.97
C ASP A 98 -14.17 16.31 0.26
N CYS A 99 -14.92 15.21 0.13
CA CYS A 99 -15.64 14.58 1.24
C CYS A 99 -14.75 13.81 2.21
N GLY A 100 -13.45 13.67 1.91
CA GLY A 100 -12.44 12.92 2.65
C GLY A 100 -12.17 11.51 2.12
N GLU A 101 -12.90 11.04 1.11
CA GLU A 101 -12.80 9.65 0.67
C GLU A 101 -11.48 9.43 -0.08
N LEU A 102 -10.79 8.36 0.28
CA LEU A 102 -9.52 7.94 -0.29
C LEU A 102 -9.75 6.84 -1.31
N GLU A 103 -9.61 7.16 -2.59
CA GLU A 103 -9.75 6.22 -3.71
C GLU A 103 -8.37 5.76 -4.20
N PHE A 104 -8.09 4.45 -4.07
CA PHE A 104 -6.84 3.85 -4.53
C PHE A 104 -7.01 3.23 -5.91
N ASP A 105 -6.11 3.60 -6.82
CA ASP A 105 -5.94 2.95 -8.10
C ASP A 105 -5.03 1.72 -7.96
N LEU A 106 -5.65 0.54 -7.96
CA LEU A 106 -4.97 -0.75 -7.81
C LEU A 106 -4.71 -1.44 -9.16
N SER A 107 -4.98 -0.78 -10.28
CA SER A 107 -4.83 -1.38 -11.62
C SER A 107 -3.41 -1.88 -11.91
N ALA A 108 -2.41 -1.28 -11.27
CA ALA A 108 -1.02 -1.68 -11.36
C ALA A 108 -0.66 -2.98 -10.59
N LEU A 109 -1.56 -3.50 -9.74
CA LEU A 109 -1.28 -4.66 -8.88
C LEU A 109 -1.57 -6.01 -9.55
N GLY A 110 -2.12 -6.03 -10.76
CA GLY A 110 -2.31 -7.26 -11.54
C GLY A 110 -3.26 -8.28 -10.91
N HIS A 111 -4.21 -7.83 -10.08
CA HIS A 111 -5.29 -8.64 -9.53
C HIS A 111 -6.23 -9.17 -10.61
#